data_AF-T1AVK2-F1
#
_entry.id   AF-T1AVK2-F1
#
_cell.length_a   1.000
_cell.length_b   1.000
_cell.length_c   1.000
_cell.angle_alpha   90.00
_cell.angle_beta   90.00
_cell.angle_gamma   90.00
#
_symmetry.space_group_name_H-M   'P 1'
#
loop_
_entity.id
_entity.type
_entity.pdbx_description
1 polymer ?
#
loop_
_entity_poly.entity_id
_entity_poly.type
_entity_poly.pdbx_seq_one_letter_code
_entity_poly.pdbx_strand_id
1 'polypeptide(L)'
;MSEFNLGPNGAQIVASDLIIENAELIKSAIEMYEDYYVIFDTPGQIELFSFRPSSPLIVDILSEGQAMIAFVADSIIESTPSGFISQKLLYGSIMSRFFKPSMFLLNKTDLITDEELQKIESWENSTDALNEDFMNEKQALNKQYFLSILSAFKESGLMTKIHKISSKNMTGLEDVYADMSLYFTGGEDYDTLYKDE
;
A
#
# COMPACT_ATOMS: atom_id res chain seq x y z
N MET A 1 -22.85 4.87 16.12
CA MET A 1 -23.19 6.27 15.77
C MET A 1 -24.25 6.85 16.70
N SER A 2 -25.44 6.24 16.78
CA SER A 2 -26.53 6.68 17.66
C SER A 2 -26.19 6.57 19.15
N GLU A 3 -25.53 5.49 19.56
CA GLU A 3 -25.16 5.22 20.96
C GLU A 3 -24.18 6.25 21.53
N PHE A 4 -23.20 6.68 20.73
CA PHE A 4 -22.18 7.65 21.14
C PHE A 4 -22.43 9.07 20.60
N ASN A 5 -23.55 9.30 19.89
CA ASN A 5 -23.90 10.55 19.23
C ASN A 5 -22.78 11.14 18.34
N LEU A 6 -22.18 10.29 17.49
CA LEU A 6 -21.00 10.63 16.67
C LEU A 6 -21.36 10.85 15.20
N GLY A 7 -20.66 11.80 14.56
CA GLY A 7 -20.61 11.91 13.09
C GLY A 7 -19.76 10.80 12.45
N PRO A 8 -19.74 10.68 11.11
CA PRO A 8 -19.13 9.54 10.41
C PRO A 8 -17.66 9.29 10.77
N ASN A 9 -16.81 10.32 10.76
CA ASN A 9 -15.39 10.17 11.11
C ASN A 9 -15.20 9.79 12.60
N GLY A 10 -15.98 10.40 13.50
CA GLY A 10 -15.93 10.07 14.93
C GLY A 10 -16.34 8.62 15.19
N ALA A 11 -17.32 8.12 14.44
CA ALA A 11 -17.76 6.74 14.54
C ALA A 11 -16.71 5.75 14.03
N GLN A 12 -15.99 6.07 12.94
CA GLN A 12 -14.87 5.27 12.46
C GLN A 12 -13.74 5.24 13.48
N ILE A 13 -13.45 6.38 14.14
CA ILE A 13 -12.44 6.47 15.20
C ILE A 13 -12.78 5.51 16.35
N VAL A 14 -14.01 5.57 16.86
CA VAL A 14 -14.47 4.71 17.96
C VAL A 14 -14.53 3.25 17.53
N ALA A 15 -14.98 2.95 16.31
CA ALA A 15 -14.97 1.59 15.78
C ALA A 15 -13.55 1.01 15.75
N SER A 16 -12.55 1.76 15.31
CA SER A 16 -11.15 1.31 15.34
C SER A 16 -10.63 1.02 16.74
N ASP A 17 -11.07 1.78 17.76
CA ASP A 17 -10.65 1.52 19.15
C ASP A 17 -11.35 0.29 19.73
N LEU A 18 -12.64 0.10 19.43
CA LEU A 18 -13.39 -1.09 19.85
C LEU A 18 -12.87 -2.38 19.18
N ILE A 19 -12.28 -2.30 17.99
CA ILE A 19 -11.65 -3.46 17.34
C ILE A 19 -10.51 -4.01 18.21
N ILE A 20 -9.73 -3.17 18.90
CA ILE A 20 -8.69 -3.65 19.82
C ILE A 20 -9.30 -4.46 20.95
N GLU A 21 -10.38 -3.97 21.55
CA GLU A 21 -11.04 -4.65 22.67
C GLU A 21 -11.56 -6.04 22.29
N ASN A 22 -11.77 -6.28 20.98
CA ASN A 22 -12.28 -7.53 20.43
C ASN A 22 -11.24 -8.29 19.59
N ALA A 23 -9.96 -7.89 19.63
CA ALA A 23 -8.94 -8.43 18.73
C ALA A 23 -8.75 -9.95 18.91
N GLU A 24 -8.81 -10.45 20.14
CA GLU A 24 -8.72 -11.90 20.44
C GLU A 24 -9.86 -12.72 19.85
N LEU A 25 -11.07 -12.15 19.79
CA LEU A 25 -12.22 -12.80 19.19
C LEU A 25 -12.06 -12.86 17.66
N ILE A 26 -11.56 -11.79 17.06
CA ILE A 26 -11.27 -11.73 15.62
C ILE A 26 -10.15 -12.72 15.29
N LYS A 27 -9.10 -12.77 16.12
CA LYS A 27 -7.98 -13.69 15.98
C LYS A 27 -8.43 -15.15 16.01
N SER A 28 -9.20 -15.55 17.01
CA SER A 28 -9.79 -16.90 17.09
C SER A 28 -10.60 -17.27 15.84
N ALA A 29 -11.22 -16.29 15.19
CA ALA A 29 -11.97 -16.53 13.96
C ALA A 29 -11.05 -16.71 12.74
N ILE A 30 -9.92 -15.99 12.69
CA ILE A 30 -8.89 -16.11 11.65
C ILE A 30 -8.19 -17.47 11.72
N GLU A 31 -7.90 -17.97 12.93
CA GLU A 31 -7.30 -19.29 13.17
C GLU A 31 -8.15 -20.45 12.62
N MET A 32 -9.41 -20.23 12.24
CA MET A 32 -10.20 -21.26 11.53
C MET A 32 -9.86 -21.38 10.03
N TYR A 33 -9.00 -20.50 9.50
CA TYR A 33 -8.63 -20.40 8.08
C TYR A 33 -7.11 -20.50 7.88
N GLU A 34 -6.42 -21.33 8.66
CA GLU A 34 -4.94 -21.48 8.67
C GLU A 34 -4.32 -21.72 7.27
N ASP A 35 -5.05 -22.35 6.35
CA ASP A 35 -4.58 -22.66 4.98
C ASP A 35 -4.81 -21.51 3.96
N TYR A 36 -5.40 -20.38 4.37
CA TYR A 36 -5.79 -19.30 3.47
C TYR A 36 -5.09 -17.98 3.79
N TYR A 37 -4.84 -17.19 2.75
CA TYR A 37 -4.54 -15.78 2.92
C TYR A 37 -5.77 -15.02 3.41
N VAL A 38 -5.59 -14.23 4.47
CA VAL A 38 -6.64 -13.33 4.97
C VAL A 38 -6.34 -11.90 4.51
N ILE A 39 -7.25 -11.33 3.72
CA ILE A 39 -7.16 -9.96 3.24
C ILE A 39 -7.99 -9.06 4.14
N PHE A 40 -7.33 -8.06 4.73
CA PHE A 40 -7.99 -7.03 5.52
C PHE A 40 -8.21 -5.78 4.68
N ASP A 41 -9.47 -5.39 4.51
CA ASP A 41 -9.80 -4.07 3.98
C ASP A 41 -9.75 -3.02 5.09
N THR A 42 -9.03 -1.92 4.84
CA THR A 42 -8.80 -0.87 5.84
C THR A 42 -9.81 0.27 5.65
N PRO A 43 -10.03 1.13 6.65
CA PRO A 43 -10.88 2.30 6.47
C PRO A 43 -10.47 3.14 5.26
N GLY A 44 -11.45 3.56 4.44
CA GLY A 44 -11.18 4.28 3.19
C GLY A 44 -10.52 5.66 3.32
N GLN A 45 -10.36 6.18 4.55
CA GLN A 45 -9.53 7.36 4.82
C GLN A 45 -8.21 6.89 5.42
N ILE A 46 -7.11 7.12 4.71
CA ILE A 46 -5.79 6.61 5.11
C ILE A 46 -5.35 7.15 6.48
N GLU A 47 -5.77 8.36 6.85
CA GLU A 47 -5.44 8.99 8.13
C GLU A 47 -6.04 8.24 9.31
N LEU A 48 -7.23 7.66 9.12
CA LEU A 48 -7.94 6.90 10.16
C LEU A 48 -7.31 5.53 10.41
N PHE A 49 -6.46 5.05 9.51
CA PHE A 49 -5.68 3.84 9.72
C PHE A 49 -4.22 4.17 10.08
N SER A 50 -3.55 5.00 9.30
CA SER A 50 -2.11 5.28 9.45
C SER A 50 -1.73 6.09 10.69
N PHE A 51 -2.53 7.08 11.09
CA PHE A 51 -2.19 7.94 12.22
C PHE A 51 -2.73 7.47 13.56
N ARG A 52 -3.49 6.37 13.59
CA ARG A 52 -3.97 5.81 14.85
C ARG A 52 -2.86 5.03 15.56
N PRO A 53 -2.67 5.25 16.87
CA PRO A 53 -1.81 4.39 17.70
C PRO A 53 -2.23 2.92 17.68
N SER A 54 -3.53 2.68 17.52
CA SER A 54 -4.15 1.36 17.57
C SER A 54 -3.86 0.49 16.34
N SER A 55 -3.69 1.07 15.16
CA SER A 55 -3.63 0.27 13.93
C SER A 55 -2.42 -0.66 13.83
N PRO A 56 -1.16 -0.24 14.12
CA PRO A 56 -0.04 -1.16 14.10
C PRO A 56 -0.21 -2.31 15.11
N LEU A 57 -0.77 -2.03 16.28
CA LEU A 57 -1.05 -3.03 17.31
C LEU A 57 -2.09 -4.05 16.83
N ILE A 58 -3.17 -3.61 16.18
CA ILE A 58 -4.18 -4.52 15.60
C ILE A 58 -3.52 -5.41 14.54
N VAL A 59 -2.72 -4.85 13.64
CA VAL A 59 -2.01 -5.63 12.61
C VAL A 59 -1.14 -6.69 13.27
N ASP A 60 -0.39 -6.35 14.32
CA ASP A 60 0.46 -7.30 15.02
C ASP A 60 -0.32 -8.41 15.73
N ILE A 61 -1.42 -8.07 16.43
CA ILE A 61 -2.26 -9.05 17.14
C ILE A 61 -2.90 -10.04 16.15
N LEU A 62 -3.46 -9.53 15.05
CA LEU A 62 -4.23 -10.35 14.11
C LEU A 62 -3.35 -11.18 13.17
N SER A 63 -2.10 -10.77 12.93
CA SER A 63 -1.20 -11.44 11.99
C SER A 63 -0.13 -12.30 12.64
N GLU A 64 -0.02 -12.28 13.98
CA GLU A 64 1.09 -12.90 14.73
C GLU A 64 2.47 -12.49 14.21
N GLY A 65 2.58 -11.28 13.63
CA GLY A 65 3.80 -10.74 13.05
C GLY A 65 3.98 -11.05 11.55
N GLN A 66 3.24 -12.00 10.99
CA GLN A 66 3.24 -12.33 9.55
C GLN A 66 2.20 -11.49 8.80
N ALA A 67 2.51 -10.20 8.61
CA ALA A 67 1.69 -9.29 7.81
C ALA A 67 2.49 -8.69 6.66
N MET A 68 1.76 -8.34 5.59
CA MET A 68 2.23 -7.52 4.50
C MET A 68 1.23 -6.39 4.25
N ILE A 69 1.72 -5.18 3.98
CA ILE A 69 0.86 -4.03 3.66
C ILE A 69 0.84 -3.80 2.15
N ALA A 70 -0.34 -3.90 1.54
CA ALA A 70 -0.55 -3.48 0.17
C ALA A 70 -0.94 -1.99 0.14
N PHE A 71 -0.01 -1.12 -0.25
CA PHE A 71 -0.31 0.30 -0.46
C PHE A 71 -0.87 0.50 -1.87
N VAL A 72 -2.14 0.87 -1.97
CA VAL A 72 -2.83 1.05 -3.25
C VAL A 72 -2.78 2.52 -3.66
N ALA A 73 -1.96 2.81 -4.67
CA ALA A 73 -1.82 4.12 -5.30
C ALA A 73 -2.78 4.30 -6.49
N ASP A 74 -3.14 5.54 -6.79
CA ASP A 74 -3.97 5.89 -7.94
C ASP A 74 -3.09 6.27 -9.15
N SER A 75 -3.23 5.53 -10.25
CA SER A 75 -2.46 5.76 -11.48
C SER A 75 -2.65 7.13 -12.10
N ILE A 76 -3.83 7.75 -12.00
CA ILE A 76 -4.08 9.08 -12.56
C ILE A 76 -3.24 10.12 -11.81
N ILE A 77 -3.12 9.98 -10.49
CA ILE A 77 -2.30 10.87 -9.66
C ILE A 77 -0.82 10.61 -9.95
N GLU A 78 -0.42 9.34 -9.98
CA GLU A 78 0.98 8.92 -10.20
C GLU A 78 1.53 9.39 -11.54
N SER A 79 0.68 9.62 -12.56
CA SER A 79 1.07 9.99 -13.94
C SER A 79 1.73 11.37 -14.08
N THR A 80 1.97 12.08 -12.98
CA THR A 80 2.74 13.32 -12.94
C THR A 80 3.95 13.16 -12.00
N PRO A 81 5.10 13.80 -12.28
CA PRO A 81 6.26 13.77 -11.39
C PRO A 81 5.93 14.16 -9.95
N SER A 82 5.15 15.23 -9.75
CA SER A 82 4.74 15.66 -8.40
C SER A 82 3.81 14.65 -7.72
N GLY A 83 2.89 14.04 -8.47
CA GLY A 83 2.01 12.98 -8.00
C GLY A 83 2.77 11.73 -7.57
N PHE A 84 3.69 11.23 -8.40
CA PHE A 84 4.59 10.12 -8.08
C PHE A 84 5.33 10.37 -6.76
N ILE A 85 5.98 11.53 -6.61
CA ILE A 85 6.70 11.89 -5.39
C ILE A 85 5.76 11.89 -4.18
N SER A 86 4.56 12.45 -4.32
CA SER A 86 3.59 12.53 -3.23
C SER A 86 3.10 11.15 -2.76
N GLN A 87 2.81 10.23 -3.68
CA GLN A 87 2.36 8.88 -3.33
C GLN A 87 3.50 8.03 -2.76
N LYS A 88 4.74 8.18 -3.26
CA LYS A 88 5.93 7.52 -2.67
C LYS A 88 6.25 8.04 -1.26
N LEU A 89 6.06 9.33 -0.99
CA LEU A 89 6.18 9.88 0.38
C LEU A 89 5.11 9.30 1.31
N LEU A 90 3.86 9.21 0.85
CA LEU A 90 2.78 8.63 1.63
C LEU A 90 3.05 7.16 1.93
N TYR A 91 3.51 6.40 0.92
CA TYR A 91 3.95 5.03 1.09
C TYR A 91 5.08 4.90 2.12
N GLY A 92 6.11 5.75 2.04
CA GLY A 92 7.20 5.76 3.03
C GLY A 92 6.73 6.10 4.45
N SER A 93 5.71 6.94 4.59
CA SER A 93 5.05 7.21 5.88
C SER A 93 4.40 5.94 6.45
N ILE A 94 3.68 5.18 5.63
CA ILE A 94 3.08 3.90 6.03
C ILE A 94 4.15 2.89 6.42
N MET A 95 5.20 2.73 5.61
CA MET A 95 6.31 1.82 5.94
C MET A 95 6.95 2.18 7.28
N SER A 96 7.23 3.46 7.50
CA SER A 96 7.83 3.97 8.75
C SER A 96 6.91 3.82 9.95
N ARG A 97 5.60 3.70 9.73
CA ARG A 97 4.60 3.60 10.78
C ARG A 97 4.38 2.17 11.23
N PHE A 98 4.27 1.25 10.28
CA PHE A 98 3.93 -0.15 10.54
C PHE A 98 5.15 -1.04 10.66
N PHE A 99 6.30 -0.65 10.08
CA PHE A 99 7.51 -1.50 10.02
C PHE A 99 7.22 -2.92 9.51
N LYS A 100 6.32 -3.04 8.53
CA LYS A 100 5.97 -4.29 7.87
C LYS A 100 6.46 -4.30 6.43
N PRO A 101 6.79 -5.48 5.87
CA PRO A 101 6.95 -5.64 4.44
C PRO A 101 5.73 -5.07 3.72
N SER A 102 6.00 -4.27 2.68
CA SER A 102 4.96 -3.51 2.00
C SER A 102 5.17 -3.60 0.50
N MET A 103 4.06 -3.63 -0.24
CA MET A 103 4.03 -3.57 -1.69
C MET A 103 3.42 -2.25 -2.14
N PHE A 104 3.97 -1.67 -3.20
CA PHE A 104 3.40 -0.50 -3.87
C PHE A 104 2.57 -0.96 -5.07
N LEU A 105 1.24 -0.89 -4.96
CA LEU A 105 0.31 -1.30 -5.99
C LEU A 105 -0.24 -0.07 -6.72
N LEU A 106 0.17 0.15 -7.96
CA LEU A 106 -0.38 1.18 -8.82
C LEU A 106 -1.65 0.67 -9.48
N ASN A 107 -2.82 1.04 -8.95
CA ASN A 107 -4.12 0.55 -9.42
C ASN A 107 -4.74 1.50 -10.46
N LYS A 108 -5.81 1.01 -11.11
CA LYS A 108 -6.57 1.71 -12.16
C LYS A 108 -5.75 1.98 -13.43
N THR A 109 -4.75 1.15 -13.71
CA THR A 109 -3.91 1.30 -14.91
C THR A 109 -4.70 1.27 -16.22
N ASP A 110 -5.93 0.75 -16.21
CA ASP A 110 -6.87 0.84 -17.33
C ASP A 110 -7.35 2.27 -17.66
N LEU A 111 -7.05 3.26 -16.82
CA LEU A 111 -7.43 4.66 -17.00
C LEU A 111 -6.31 5.54 -17.56
N ILE A 112 -5.09 5.02 -17.69
CA ILE A 112 -3.94 5.77 -18.19
C ILE A 112 -3.37 5.11 -19.45
N THR A 113 -2.62 5.89 -20.22
CA THR A 113 -2.02 5.45 -21.48
C THR A 113 -0.75 4.64 -21.26
N ASP A 114 -0.36 3.83 -22.27
CA ASP A 114 0.92 3.12 -22.25
C ASP A 114 2.13 4.07 -22.14
N GLU A 115 2.03 5.28 -22.70
CA GLU A 115 3.08 6.30 -22.58
C GLU A 115 3.22 6.79 -21.12
N GLU A 116 2.10 7.02 -20.42
CA GLU A 116 2.10 7.40 -19.01
C GLU A 116 2.67 6.26 -18.13
N LEU A 117 2.29 5.01 -18.41
CA LEU A 117 2.86 3.84 -17.73
C LEU A 117 4.38 3.73 -17.93
N GLN A 118 4.86 3.94 -19.15
CA GLN A 118 6.30 3.94 -19.46
C GLN A 118 7.05 5.07 -18.75
N LYS A 119 6.43 6.25 -18.61
CA LYS A 119 7.00 7.35 -17.82
C LYS A 119 7.13 6.99 -16.35
N ILE A 120 6.09 6.42 -15.75
CA ILE A 120 6.12 5.96 -14.36
C ILE A 120 7.23 4.92 -14.15
N GLU A 121 7.38 3.98 -15.07
CA GLU A 121 8.47 3.00 -15.06
C GLU A 121 9.86 3.63 -15.21
N SER A 122 9.99 4.68 -16.03
CA SER A 122 11.25 5.41 -16.13
C SER A 122 11.63 6.09 -14.81
N TRP A 123 10.65 6.62 -14.08
CA TRP A 123 10.86 7.25 -12.77
C TRP A 123 11.19 6.23 -11.70
N GLU A 124 10.52 5.07 -11.70
CA GLU A 124 10.82 3.93 -10.83
C GLU A 124 12.29 3.50 -10.96
N ASN A 125 12.79 3.42 -12.19
CA ASN A 125 14.14 2.95 -12.48
C ASN A 125 15.21 4.04 -12.36
N SER A 126 14.83 5.32 -12.46
CA SER A 126 15.77 6.45 -12.48
C SER A 126 15.22 7.70 -11.80
N THR A 127 15.79 8.02 -10.64
CA THR A 127 15.53 9.29 -9.95
C THR A 127 15.98 10.51 -10.76
N ASP A 128 16.93 10.33 -11.69
CA ASP A 128 17.40 11.41 -12.57
C ASP A 128 16.33 11.76 -13.62
N ALA A 129 15.66 10.74 -14.19
CA ALA A 129 14.54 10.94 -15.11
C ALA A 129 13.37 11.65 -14.39
N LEU A 130 13.04 11.20 -13.17
CA LEU A 130 12.02 11.85 -12.34
C LEU A 130 12.37 13.32 -12.04
N ASN A 131 13.64 13.61 -11.74
CA ASN A 131 14.09 14.97 -11.49
C ASN A 131 13.97 15.87 -12.74
N GLU A 132 14.34 15.37 -13.92
CA GLU A 132 14.23 16.12 -15.18
C GLU A 132 12.77 16.51 -15.46
N ASP A 133 11.86 15.53 -15.41
CA ASP A 133 10.44 15.76 -15.66
C ASP A 133 9.80 16.67 -14.59
N PHE A 134 10.20 16.51 -13.33
CA PHE A 134 9.73 17.38 -12.25
C PHE A 134 10.13 18.85 -12.45
N MET A 135 11.38 19.10 -12.91
CA MET A 135 11.85 20.46 -13.20
C MET A 135 11.04 21.11 -14.34
N ASN A 136 10.60 20.32 -15.31
CA ASN A 136 9.74 20.76 -16.40
C ASN A 136 8.31 21.07 -15.92
N GLU A 137 7.78 20.32 -14.95
CA GLU A 137 6.41 20.49 -14.42
C GLU A 137 6.24 21.78 -13.59
N LYS A 138 7.15 22.08 -12.66
CA LYS A 138 6.89 23.02 -11.54
C LYS A 138 7.71 24.32 -11.52
N GLN A 139 8.54 24.60 -12.54
CA GLN A 139 9.40 25.80 -12.64
C GLN A 139 10.06 26.21 -11.31
N ALA A 140 11.21 25.61 -10.99
CA ALA A 140 12.24 26.07 -10.04
C ALA A 140 11.87 26.34 -8.55
N LEU A 141 10.61 26.33 -8.13
CA LEU A 141 10.26 26.49 -6.72
C LEU A 141 10.69 25.25 -5.91
N ASN A 142 11.46 25.47 -4.84
CA ASN A 142 11.91 24.45 -3.88
C ASN A 142 12.80 23.32 -4.43
N LYS A 143 13.59 23.56 -5.49
CA LYS A 143 14.52 22.59 -6.08
C LYS A 143 15.36 21.81 -5.06
N GLN A 144 15.90 22.49 -4.04
CA GLN A 144 16.74 21.84 -3.02
C GLN A 144 15.96 20.80 -2.20
N TYR A 145 14.71 21.11 -1.83
CA TYR A 145 13.85 20.19 -1.09
C TYR A 145 13.56 18.92 -1.90
N PHE A 146 13.24 19.07 -3.18
CA PHE A 146 13.00 17.93 -4.07
C PHE A 146 14.25 17.06 -4.25
N LEU A 147 15.42 17.67 -4.46
CA LEU A 147 16.67 16.93 -4.54
C LEU A 147 16.96 16.13 -3.26
N SER A 148 16.66 16.70 -2.09
CA SER A 148 16.78 15.97 -0.81
C SER A 148 15.81 14.80 -0.71
N ILE A 149 14.55 14.94 -1.17
CA ILE A 149 13.60 13.82 -1.22
C ILE A 149 14.09 12.72 -2.17
N LEU A 150 14.58 13.08 -3.36
CA LEU A 150 15.05 12.09 -4.33
C LEU A 150 16.28 11.33 -3.82
N SER A 151 17.21 12.03 -3.14
CA SER A 151 18.32 11.36 -2.45
C SER A 151 17.81 10.40 -1.38
N ALA A 152 16.83 10.84 -0.58
CA ALA A 152 16.22 9.99 0.44
C ALA A 152 15.55 8.76 -0.18
N PHE A 153 14.83 8.88 -1.30
CA PHE A 153 14.22 7.75 -2.00
C PHE A 153 15.26 6.73 -2.47
N LYS A 154 16.37 7.22 -3.04
CA LYS A 154 17.47 6.38 -3.52
C LYS A 154 18.18 5.64 -2.38
N GLU A 155 18.39 6.31 -1.25
CA GLU A 155 19.13 5.76 -0.10
C GLU A 155 18.26 4.86 0.79
N SER A 156 16.96 5.14 0.90
CA SER A 156 16.02 4.40 1.77
C SER A 156 15.48 3.12 1.13
N GLY A 157 15.69 2.92 -0.17
CA GLY A 157 15.05 1.83 -0.91
C GLY A 157 13.56 2.04 -1.15
N LEU A 158 13.02 3.27 -0.98
CA LEU A 158 11.62 3.59 -1.28
C LEU A 158 11.27 3.51 -2.78
N MET A 159 12.29 3.54 -3.64
CA MET A 159 12.19 3.18 -5.06
C MET A 159 12.02 1.66 -5.23
N THR A 160 10.99 1.13 -4.59
CA THR A 160 10.56 -0.28 -4.66
C THR A 160 9.81 -0.54 -5.96
N LYS A 161 9.81 -1.84 -6.35
CA LYS A 161 9.00 -2.37 -7.45
C LYS A 161 7.57 -1.85 -7.37
N ILE A 162 7.09 -1.29 -8.47
CA ILE A 162 5.69 -0.87 -8.63
C ILE A 162 4.92 -1.98 -9.33
N HIS A 163 3.94 -2.54 -8.63
CA HIS A 163 3.01 -3.49 -9.23
C HIS A 163 1.92 -2.72 -9.98
N LYS A 164 1.97 -2.75 -11.31
CA LYS A 164 1.01 -2.10 -12.19
C LYS A 164 -0.21 -3.00 -12.33
N ILE A 165 -1.32 -2.63 -11.72
CA ILE A 165 -2.52 -3.47 -11.66
C ILE A 165 -3.78 -2.76 -12.17
N SER A 166 -4.75 -3.53 -12.62
CA SER A 166 -6.13 -3.07 -12.77
C SER A 166 -7.04 -4.05 -12.05
N SER A 167 -7.55 -3.63 -10.89
CA SER A 167 -8.58 -4.39 -10.15
C SER A 167 -9.88 -4.58 -10.95
N LYS A 168 -10.15 -3.72 -11.94
CA LYS A 168 -11.31 -3.84 -12.84
C LYS A 168 -11.10 -4.93 -13.89
N ASN A 169 -9.91 -5.00 -14.48
CA ASN A 169 -9.60 -5.95 -15.55
C ASN A 169 -8.86 -7.21 -15.03
N MET A 170 -8.56 -7.27 -13.74
CA MET A 170 -7.78 -8.32 -13.08
C MET A 170 -6.35 -8.51 -13.61
N THR A 171 -5.76 -7.47 -14.21
CA THR A 171 -4.41 -7.54 -14.78
C THR A 171 -3.34 -7.24 -13.73
N GLY A 172 -2.22 -7.98 -13.77
CA GLY A 172 -1.05 -7.76 -12.90
C GLY A 172 -1.23 -8.26 -11.47
N LEU A 173 -2.39 -8.84 -11.14
CA LEU A 173 -2.64 -9.41 -9.80
C LEU A 173 -1.89 -10.73 -9.61
N GLU A 174 -1.56 -11.43 -10.69
CA GLU A 174 -0.71 -12.61 -10.70
C GLU A 174 0.69 -12.32 -10.14
N ASP A 175 1.28 -11.17 -10.48
CA ASP A 175 2.59 -10.76 -9.96
C ASP A 175 2.51 -10.37 -8.47
N VAL A 176 1.36 -9.80 -8.05
CA VAL A 176 1.10 -9.49 -6.64
C VAL A 176 0.97 -10.79 -5.84
N TYR A 177 0.22 -11.76 -6.35
CA TYR A 177 0.08 -13.07 -5.73
C TYR A 177 1.43 -13.79 -5.62
N ALA A 178 2.23 -13.78 -6.68
CA ALA A 178 3.56 -14.41 -6.68
C ALA A 178 4.48 -13.82 -5.59
N ASP A 179 4.52 -12.49 -5.46
CA ASP A 179 5.35 -11.83 -4.44
C ASP A 179 4.80 -12.05 -3.02
N MET A 180 3.47 -12.12 -2.85
CA MET A 180 2.84 -12.52 -1.59
C MET A 180 3.20 -13.96 -1.21
N SER A 181 3.05 -14.90 -2.14
CA SER A 181 3.37 -16.32 -1.94
C SER A 181 4.85 -16.50 -1.58
N LEU A 182 5.74 -15.82 -2.31
CA LEU A 182 7.17 -15.84 -1.99
C LEU A 182 7.46 -15.38 -0.55
N TYR A 183 6.78 -14.32 -0.09
CA TYR A 183 7.00 -13.81 1.26
C TYR A 183 6.41 -14.70 2.36
N PHE A 184 5.16 -15.17 2.20
CA PHE A 184 4.46 -15.90 3.26
C PHE A 184 4.79 -17.39 3.30
N THR A 185 5.00 -18.02 2.14
CA THR A 185 5.15 -19.48 2.01
C THR A 185 6.50 -19.89 1.43
N GLY A 186 7.35 -18.93 1.06
CA GLY A 186 8.60 -19.22 0.36
C GLY A 186 8.40 -19.60 -1.12
N GLY A 187 7.21 -19.34 -1.67
CA GLY A 187 6.86 -19.62 -3.07
C GLY A 187 6.23 -21.01 -3.28
N GLU A 188 5.75 -21.64 -2.22
CA GLU A 188 4.90 -22.84 -2.34
C GLU A 188 3.48 -22.43 -2.75
N ASP A 189 3.02 -22.91 -3.90
CA ASP A 189 1.65 -22.67 -4.41
C ASP A 189 0.64 -23.56 -3.66
N TYR A 190 -0.04 -23.00 -2.66
CA TYR A 190 -1.14 -23.69 -1.96
C TYR A 190 -2.36 -23.95 -2.87
N ASP A 191 -2.53 -23.20 -3.95
CA ASP A 191 -3.59 -23.42 -4.95
C ASP A 191 -3.47 -24.76 -5.70
N THR A 192 -2.30 -25.42 -5.64
CA THR A 192 -2.14 -26.74 -6.26
C THR A 192 -2.62 -27.90 -5.37
N LEU A 193 -2.91 -27.66 -4.09
CA LEU A 193 -3.41 -28.68 -3.16
C LEU A 193 -4.93 -28.88 -3.25
N TYR A 194 -5.66 -27.91 -3.81
CA TYR A 194 -7.13 -27.94 -3.93
C TYR A 194 -7.62 -27.83 -5.38
N LYS A 195 -7.00 -28.60 -6.29
CA LYS A 195 -7.64 -28.90 -7.58
C LYS A 195 -8.65 -30.02 -7.41
N ASP A 196 -9.93 -29.61 -7.37
CA ASP A 196 -11.15 -30.36 -7.69
C ASP A 196 -11.22 -31.84 -7.24
N GLU A 197 -11.90 -32.08 -6.11
CA GLU A 197 -12.83 -33.22 -6.01
C GLU A 197 -14.27 -32.74 -6.28
#